data_AF-A0A7I7LCJ7-F1
#
_entry.id   AF-A0A7I7LCJ7-F1
#
_cell.length_a   1.000
_cell.length_b   1.000
_cell.length_c   1.000
_cell.angle_alpha   90.00
_cell.angle_beta   90.00
_cell.angle_gamma   90.00
#
_symmetry.space_group_name_H-M   'P 1'
#
loop_
_entity.id
_entity.type
_entity.pdbx_description
1 polymer ?
#
loop_
_entity_poly.entity_id
_entity_poly.type
_entity_poly.pdbx_seq_one_letter_code
_entity_poly.pdbx_strand_id
1 'polypeptide(L)'
;MTDAFWAARPALQHALTLARARGVGPWATLGNVLNRAAATIPCEVKLPGIVGDRMSCNLFVALIGPSGAGKGASEAAAAAGFTFGGPIVQTVLLGSGEGVARTFRPVGTKPDSPNPVTTAIFSAAEIDTLAAIASRQGSTLSAELRKVYSGEQLGFGNAGKDTRNIVAAGSYRACLTIGLQPLRSHALLGAADGGLP
;
A
#
# COMPACT_ATOMS: atom_id res chain seq x y z
N MET A 1 -26.06 4.90 -10.52
CA MET A 1 -25.40 6.09 -9.91
C MET A 1 -23.92 6.18 -10.31
N THR A 2 -23.55 5.83 -11.55
CA THR A 2 -22.13 5.60 -11.95
C THR A 2 -21.60 6.59 -12.98
N ASP A 3 -22.41 7.03 -13.94
CA ASP A 3 -21.88 7.78 -15.09
C ASP A 3 -21.50 9.22 -14.75
N ALA A 4 -22.26 9.88 -13.87
CA ALA A 4 -21.94 11.24 -13.41
C ALA A 4 -20.59 11.30 -12.67
N PHE A 5 -20.24 10.27 -11.89
CA PHE A 5 -18.95 10.18 -11.21
C PHE A 5 -17.81 10.10 -12.22
N TRP A 6 -17.90 9.18 -13.19
CA TRP A 6 -16.85 9.03 -14.19
C TRP A 6 -16.75 10.24 -15.10
N ALA A 7 -17.86 10.92 -15.40
CA ALA A 7 -17.89 12.12 -16.20
C ALA A 7 -17.40 13.39 -15.47
N ALA A 8 -17.24 13.35 -14.15
CA ALA A 8 -16.92 14.54 -13.36
C ALA A 8 -15.54 15.13 -13.65
N ARG A 9 -14.57 14.33 -14.13
CA ARG A 9 -13.21 14.78 -14.47
C ARG A 9 -12.65 14.01 -15.66
N PRO A 10 -11.82 14.63 -16.53
CA PRO A 10 -11.18 13.93 -17.64
C PRO A 10 -10.36 12.71 -17.21
N ALA A 11 -9.64 12.78 -16.09
CA ALA A 11 -8.87 11.65 -15.56
C ALA A 11 -9.76 10.45 -15.14
N LEU A 12 -10.97 10.71 -14.64
CA LEU A 12 -11.92 9.66 -14.27
C LEU A 12 -12.51 9.02 -15.53
N GLN A 13 -12.89 9.83 -16.53
CA GLN A 13 -13.32 9.32 -17.84
C GLN A 13 -12.23 8.46 -18.48
N HIS A 14 -10.98 8.90 -18.44
CA HIS A 14 -9.83 8.13 -18.94
C HIS A 14 -9.68 6.79 -18.22
N ALA A 15 -9.76 6.77 -16.89
CA ALA A 15 -9.71 5.52 -16.11
C ALA A 15 -10.82 4.54 -16.52
N LEU A 16 -12.05 5.03 -16.71
CA LEU A 16 -13.18 4.21 -17.17
C LEU A 16 -12.95 3.65 -18.58
N THR A 17 -12.53 4.50 -19.51
CA THR A 17 -12.27 4.12 -20.91
C THR A 17 -11.15 3.08 -20.98
N LEU A 18 -10.05 3.31 -20.27
CA LEU A 18 -8.93 2.39 -20.16
C LEU A 18 -9.36 1.03 -19.59
N ALA A 19 -10.11 1.03 -18.49
CA ALA A 19 -10.58 -0.20 -17.86
C ALA A 19 -11.46 -1.02 -18.81
N ARG A 20 -12.40 -0.36 -19.51
CA ARG A 20 -13.26 -1.00 -20.52
C ARG A 20 -12.46 -1.54 -21.70
N ALA A 21 -11.51 -0.77 -22.22
CA ALA A 21 -10.65 -1.18 -23.34
C ALA A 21 -9.76 -2.39 -22.99
N ARG A 22 -9.45 -2.59 -21.70
CA ARG A 22 -8.65 -3.71 -21.21
C ARG A 22 -9.48 -4.86 -20.64
N GLY A 23 -10.81 -4.74 -20.60
CA GLY A 23 -11.70 -5.76 -20.04
C GLY A 23 -11.52 -5.97 -18.52
N VAL A 24 -11.14 -4.92 -17.80
CA VAL A 24 -10.89 -4.95 -16.34
C VAL A 24 -11.90 -4.08 -15.57
N GLY A 25 -11.99 -4.27 -14.26
CA GLY A 25 -12.96 -3.56 -13.42
C GLY A 25 -12.63 -2.06 -13.28
N PRO A 26 -13.53 -1.12 -13.64
CA PRO A 26 -13.26 0.33 -13.57
C PRO A 26 -12.87 0.82 -12.18
N TRP A 27 -13.55 0.35 -11.13
CA TRP A 27 -13.23 0.69 -9.75
C TRP A 27 -11.89 0.13 -9.30
N ALA A 28 -11.53 -1.08 -9.76
CA ALA A 28 -10.24 -1.68 -9.46
C ALA A 28 -9.10 -0.91 -10.15
N THR A 29 -9.29 -0.49 -11.40
CA THR A 29 -8.34 0.40 -12.09
C THR A 29 -8.20 1.73 -11.35
N LEU A 30 -9.31 2.38 -10.97
CA LEU A 30 -9.27 3.64 -10.23
C LEU A 30 -8.52 3.49 -8.89
N GLY A 31 -8.79 2.44 -8.12
CA GLY A 31 -8.09 2.18 -6.86
C GLY A 31 -6.58 2.09 -7.05
N ASN A 32 -6.12 1.37 -8.08
CA ASN A 32 -4.70 1.28 -8.42
C ASN A 32 -4.11 2.62 -8.89
N VAL A 33 -4.87 3.40 -9.68
CA VAL A 33 -4.46 4.75 -10.11
C VAL A 33 -4.29 5.67 -8.90
N LEU A 34 -5.24 5.66 -7.96
CA LEU A 34 -5.15 6.45 -6.73
C LEU A 34 -3.96 6.03 -5.87
N ASN A 35 -3.69 4.72 -5.77
CA ASN A 35 -2.55 4.22 -5.01
C ASN A 35 -1.21 4.71 -5.62
N ARG A 36 -1.09 4.66 -6.96
CA ARG A 36 0.08 5.19 -7.68
C ARG A 36 0.20 6.71 -7.55
N ALA A 37 -0.92 7.43 -7.61
CA ALA A 37 -0.94 8.88 -7.41
C ALA A 37 -0.48 9.25 -5.99
N ALA A 38 -1.02 8.59 -4.96
CA ALA A 38 -0.63 8.80 -3.57
C ALA A 38 0.86 8.52 -3.36
N ALA A 39 1.40 7.48 -4.01
CA ALA A 39 2.82 7.17 -3.96
C ALA A 39 3.72 8.27 -4.57
N THR A 40 3.20 9.16 -5.41
CA THR A 40 3.99 10.29 -5.93
C THR A 40 4.08 11.48 -4.99
N ILE A 41 3.29 11.48 -3.91
CA ILE A 41 3.30 12.54 -2.89
C ILE A 41 4.55 12.35 -2.00
N PRO A 42 5.46 13.34 -1.93
CA PRO A 42 6.64 13.26 -1.05
C PRO A 42 6.26 12.92 0.40
N CYS A 43 7.15 12.23 1.13
CA CYS A 43 6.84 11.77 2.49
C CYS A 43 6.79 12.91 3.52
N GLU A 44 7.35 14.07 3.17
CA GLU A 44 7.30 15.32 3.93
C GLU A 44 5.90 15.96 3.90
N VAL A 45 5.10 15.64 2.89
CA VAL A 45 3.70 16.10 2.78
C VAL A 45 2.84 15.20 3.64
N LYS A 46 2.22 15.82 4.65
CA LYS A 46 1.40 15.16 5.68
C LYS A 46 0.05 15.84 5.80
N LEU A 47 -0.95 15.06 6.19
CA LEU A 47 -2.26 15.57 6.58
C LEU A 47 -2.12 16.40 7.88
N PRO A 48 -2.88 17.50 8.01
CA PRO A 48 -2.88 18.26 9.26
C PRO A 48 -3.45 17.39 10.40
N GLY A 49 -2.86 17.49 11.59
CA GLY A 49 -3.35 16.82 12.80
C GLY A 49 -4.62 17.50 13.32
N ILE A 50 -5.76 17.30 12.64
CA ILE A 50 -7.06 17.77 13.14
C ILE A 50 -7.41 17.03 14.45
N VAL A 51 -7.04 15.74 14.53
CA VAL A 51 -7.09 14.90 15.72
C VAL A 51 -5.74 14.22 15.86
N GLY A 52 -5.08 14.33 17.01
CA GLY A 52 -3.72 13.83 17.21
C GLY A 52 -2.66 14.69 16.51
N ASP A 53 -1.63 14.07 15.94
CA ASP A 53 -0.56 14.75 15.19
C ASP A 53 -0.75 14.56 13.67
N ARG A 54 0.14 15.17 12.88
CA ARG A 54 0.20 15.03 11.42
C ARG A 54 0.28 13.56 11.01
N MET A 55 -0.60 13.16 10.10
CA MET A 55 -0.65 11.79 9.58
C MET A 55 -0.08 11.71 8.17
N SER A 56 0.50 10.57 7.82
CA SER A 56 0.95 10.31 6.46
C SER A 56 -0.24 10.20 5.48
N CYS A 57 -0.07 10.67 4.23
CA CYS A 57 -1.00 10.39 3.12
C CYS A 57 -0.87 8.95 2.56
N ASN A 58 -0.59 7.96 3.40
CA ASN A 58 -0.45 6.56 2.98
C ASN A 58 -1.84 6.02 2.60
N LEU A 59 -1.89 5.19 1.55
CA LEU A 59 -3.16 4.71 1.00
C LEU A 59 -3.14 3.18 0.86
N PHE A 60 -4.13 2.52 1.44
CA PHE A 60 -4.34 1.08 1.30
C PHE A 60 -5.61 0.85 0.48
N VAL A 61 -5.53 -0.04 -0.51
CA VAL A 61 -6.60 -0.36 -1.43
C VAL A 61 -6.80 -1.87 -1.47
N ALA A 62 -8.01 -2.32 -1.11
CA ALA A 62 -8.43 -3.69 -1.29
C ALA A 62 -9.24 -3.84 -2.59
N LEU A 63 -8.75 -4.67 -3.51
CA LEU A 63 -9.42 -4.99 -4.78
C LEU A 63 -10.29 -6.24 -4.57
N ILE A 64 -11.59 -6.04 -4.40
CA ILE A 64 -12.52 -7.12 -4.09
C ILE A 64 -13.02 -7.79 -5.36
N GLY A 65 -12.89 -9.11 -5.46
CA GLY A 65 -13.43 -9.91 -6.55
C GLY A 65 -13.01 -11.37 -6.48
N PRO A 66 -13.75 -12.30 -7.13
CA PRO A 66 -13.40 -13.71 -7.15
C PRO A 66 -11.99 -13.95 -7.74
N SER A 67 -11.47 -15.16 -7.56
CA SER A 67 -10.24 -15.53 -8.26
C SER A 67 -10.45 -15.42 -9.77
N GLY A 68 -9.44 -14.96 -10.51
CA GLY A 68 -9.54 -14.70 -11.95
C GLY A 68 -10.31 -13.43 -12.35
N ALA A 69 -10.87 -12.63 -11.41
CA ALA A 69 -11.63 -11.42 -11.73
C ALA A 69 -10.82 -10.23 -12.29
N GLY A 70 -9.57 -10.43 -12.72
CA GLY A 70 -8.75 -9.38 -13.31
C GLY A 70 -8.15 -8.38 -12.31
N LYS A 71 -7.93 -8.76 -11.04
CA LYS A 71 -7.32 -7.88 -10.01
C LYS A 71 -5.92 -7.41 -10.42
N GLY A 72 -5.01 -8.35 -10.73
CA GLY A 72 -3.67 -8.03 -11.23
C GLY A 72 -3.68 -7.36 -12.61
N ALA A 73 -4.63 -7.72 -13.48
CA ALA A 73 -4.80 -7.06 -14.77
C ALA A 73 -5.20 -5.59 -14.62
N SER A 74 -5.99 -5.24 -13.60
CA SER A 74 -6.37 -3.86 -13.27
C SER A 74 -5.17 -3.04 -12.80
N GLU A 75 -4.25 -3.65 -12.04
CA GLU A 75 -2.99 -3.04 -11.63
C GLU A 75 -2.08 -2.75 -12.83
N ALA A 76 -1.92 -3.73 -13.72
CA ALA A 76 -1.15 -3.56 -14.96
C ALA A 76 -1.75 -2.49 -15.88
N ALA A 77 -3.08 -2.46 -16.02
CA ALA A 77 -3.78 -1.44 -16.80
C ALA A 77 -3.52 -0.03 -16.24
N ALA A 78 -3.67 0.15 -14.93
CA ALA A 78 -3.39 1.43 -14.26
C ALA A 78 -1.92 1.85 -14.45
N ALA A 79 -0.97 0.92 -14.35
CA ALA A 79 0.44 1.21 -14.53
C ALA A 79 0.80 1.64 -15.96
N ALA A 80 0.18 1.03 -16.96
CA ALA A 80 0.43 1.35 -18.37
C ALA A 80 -0.32 2.60 -18.84
N GLY A 81 -1.51 2.87 -18.29
CA GLY A 81 -2.38 3.94 -18.76
C GLY A 81 -2.28 5.27 -18.01
N PHE A 82 -1.53 5.32 -16.90
CA PHE A 82 -1.28 6.53 -16.12
C PHE A 82 0.20 6.71 -15.82
N THR A 83 0.72 7.87 -16.25
CA THR A 83 2.06 8.35 -15.91
C THR A 83 1.93 9.56 -15.00
N PHE A 84 2.67 9.54 -13.90
CA PHE A 84 2.71 10.65 -12.95
C PHE A 84 4.09 11.31 -13.02
N GLY A 85 4.15 12.64 -12.91
CA GLY A 85 5.41 13.41 -12.95
C GLY A 85 6.29 13.30 -11.70
N GLY A 86 6.05 12.29 -10.85
CA GLY A 86 6.79 12.04 -9.60
C GLY A 86 7.92 11.01 -9.78
N PRO A 87 8.60 10.62 -8.69
CA PRO A 87 9.63 9.60 -8.73
C PRO A 87 9.06 8.27 -9.24
N ILE A 88 9.89 7.47 -9.91
CA ILE A 88 9.54 6.09 -10.26
C ILE A 88 9.39 5.32 -8.94
N VAL A 89 8.16 4.92 -8.64
CA VAL A 89 7.87 4.15 -7.42
C VAL A 89 7.98 2.67 -7.72
N GLN A 90 8.81 1.99 -6.94
CA GLN A 90 8.92 0.54 -7.00
C GLN A 90 7.68 -0.12 -6.38
N THR A 91 7.13 -1.11 -7.10
CA THR A 91 6.19 -2.07 -6.52
C THR A 91 6.97 -3.22 -5.89
N VAL A 92 6.66 -3.53 -4.63
CA VAL A 92 7.34 -4.56 -3.83
C VAL A 92 6.30 -5.56 -3.34
N LEU A 93 6.64 -6.85 -3.37
CA LEU A 93 5.76 -7.88 -2.81
C LEU A 93 5.68 -7.73 -1.29
N LEU A 94 4.48 -7.88 -0.74
CA LEU A 94 4.30 -7.83 0.70
C LEU A 94 5.03 -8.98 1.41
N GLY A 95 5.83 -8.65 2.42
CA GLY A 95 6.59 -9.59 3.25
C GLY A 95 6.17 -9.57 4.72
N SER A 96 7.08 -9.97 5.60
CA SER A 96 6.90 -9.83 7.06
C SER A 96 6.93 -8.36 7.51
N GLY A 97 6.54 -8.07 8.76
CA GLY A 97 6.66 -6.72 9.33
C GLY A 97 8.10 -6.17 9.25
N GLU A 98 9.10 -7.01 9.53
CA GLU A 98 10.51 -6.65 9.32
C GLU A 98 10.85 -6.38 7.84
N GLY A 99 10.27 -7.15 6.92
CA GLY A 99 10.43 -6.98 5.48
C GLY A 99 9.91 -5.61 4.99
N VAL A 100 8.82 -5.12 5.58
CA VAL A 100 8.29 -3.77 5.31
C VAL A 100 9.33 -2.71 5.68
N ALA A 101 9.88 -2.76 6.90
CA ALA A 101 10.92 -1.82 7.34
C ALA A 101 12.20 -1.93 6.48
N ARG A 102 12.58 -3.16 6.11
CA ARG A 102 13.74 -3.44 5.24
C ARG A 102 13.60 -2.89 3.81
N THR A 103 12.38 -2.67 3.34
CA THR A 103 12.14 -2.03 2.03
C THR A 103 12.66 -0.59 2.03
N PHE A 104 12.44 0.14 3.12
CA PHE A 104 12.92 1.52 3.27
C PHE A 104 14.38 1.59 3.73
N ARG A 105 14.84 0.57 4.48
CA ARG A 105 16.23 0.44 4.96
C ARG A 105 16.84 -0.92 4.61
N PRO A 106 17.34 -1.09 3.38
CA PRO A 106 18.04 -2.30 2.95
C PRO A 106 19.24 -2.63 3.84
N VAL A 107 19.67 -3.90 3.80
CA VAL A 107 20.86 -4.37 4.52
C VAL A 107 22.08 -3.51 4.15
N GLY A 108 22.87 -3.11 5.15
CA GLY A 108 24.02 -2.22 4.96
C GLY A 108 23.71 -0.73 5.10
N THR A 109 22.44 -0.33 5.26
CA THR A 109 22.10 1.05 5.60
C THR A 109 22.59 1.38 7.02
N LYS A 110 23.50 2.35 7.15
CA LYS A 110 24.03 2.77 8.46
C LYS A 110 22.92 3.35 9.34
N PRO A 111 22.94 3.19 10.67
CA PRO A 111 21.86 3.62 11.56
C PRO A 111 21.48 5.10 11.42
N ASP A 112 22.48 5.98 11.27
CA ASP A 112 22.28 7.44 11.24
C ASP A 112 22.07 8.00 9.82
N SER A 113 22.07 7.15 8.79
CA SER A 113 21.81 7.59 7.41
C SER A 113 20.31 7.78 7.15
N PRO A 114 19.94 8.72 6.26
CA PRO A 114 18.55 8.84 5.80
C PRO A 114 18.11 7.55 5.10
N ASN A 115 16.79 7.36 5.01
CA ASN A 115 16.26 6.19 4.29
C ASN A 115 16.64 6.30 2.81
N PRO A 116 17.36 5.32 2.23
CA PRO A 116 17.70 5.35 0.81
C PRO A 116 16.47 5.19 -0.10
N VAL A 117 15.43 4.52 0.40
CA VAL A 117 14.13 4.43 -0.25
C VAL A 117 13.12 5.16 0.62
N THR A 118 12.43 6.15 0.06
CA THR A 118 11.41 6.94 0.77
C THR A 118 10.00 6.58 0.34
N THR A 119 9.81 5.84 -0.75
CA THR A 119 8.49 5.51 -1.29
C THR A 119 8.44 4.08 -1.80
N ALA A 120 7.39 3.34 -1.44
CA ALA A 120 7.11 2.01 -1.98
C ALA A 120 5.60 1.76 -2.13
N ILE A 121 5.23 1.00 -3.16
CA ILE A 121 3.88 0.39 -3.27
C ILE A 121 4.04 -1.09 -2.94
N PHE A 122 3.47 -1.53 -1.83
CA PHE A 122 3.36 -2.94 -1.51
C PHE A 122 2.20 -3.56 -2.28
N SER A 123 2.39 -4.76 -2.82
CA SER A 123 1.34 -5.51 -3.51
C SER A 123 1.25 -6.93 -2.98
N ALA A 124 0.02 -7.38 -2.73
CA ALA A 124 -0.31 -8.78 -2.50
C ALA A 124 -1.49 -9.15 -3.41
N ALA A 125 -1.24 -10.03 -4.39
CA ALA A 125 -2.25 -10.37 -5.40
C ALA A 125 -3.50 -11.05 -4.81
N GLU A 126 -3.33 -11.79 -3.71
CA GLU A 126 -4.42 -12.45 -2.99
C GLU A 126 -4.28 -12.27 -1.46
N ILE A 127 -5.43 -12.23 -0.76
CA ILE A 127 -5.49 -12.04 0.68
C ILE A 127 -4.85 -13.20 1.44
N ASP A 128 -4.81 -14.39 0.85
CA ASP A 128 -4.18 -15.56 1.44
C ASP A 128 -2.68 -15.39 1.64
N THR A 129 -2.01 -14.63 0.78
CA THR A 129 -0.60 -14.31 0.99
C THR A 129 -0.42 -13.51 2.26
N LEU A 130 -1.26 -12.48 2.47
CA LEU A 130 -1.25 -11.69 3.70
C LEU A 130 -1.63 -12.54 4.91
N ALA A 131 -2.69 -13.35 4.81
CA ALA A 131 -3.16 -14.22 5.87
C ALA A 131 -2.11 -15.25 6.28
N ALA A 132 -1.44 -15.87 5.30
CA ALA A 132 -0.39 -16.86 5.54
C ALA A 132 0.87 -16.24 6.18
N ILE A 133 1.20 -14.97 5.87
CA ILE A 133 2.30 -14.28 6.54
C ILE A 133 1.89 -13.86 7.94
N ALA A 134 0.65 -13.39 8.13
CA ALA A 134 0.12 -12.95 9.41
C ALA A 134 -0.12 -14.10 10.40
N SER A 135 -0.46 -15.30 9.92
CA SER A 135 -0.75 -16.47 10.77
C SER A 135 0.51 -17.20 11.28
N ARG A 136 1.69 -16.86 10.76
CA ARG A 136 2.95 -17.41 11.27
C ARG A 136 3.12 -17.02 12.73
N GLN A 137 3.52 -17.98 13.55
CA GLN A 137 3.82 -17.72 14.96
C GLN A 137 4.91 -16.65 15.07
N GLY A 138 4.65 -15.60 15.86
CA GLY A 138 5.55 -14.45 15.99
C GLY A 138 5.48 -13.45 14.84
N SER A 139 4.52 -13.57 13.91
CA SER A 139 4.33 -12.58 12.86
C SER A 139 3.90 -11.23 13.44
N THR A 140 4.58 -10.18 12.99
CA THR A 140 4.31 -8.80 13.39
C THR A 140 3.62 -8.00 12.29
N LEU A 141 3.29 -8.63 11.15
CA LEU A 141 2.83 -7.94 9.95
C LEU A 141 1.56 -7.10 10.20
N SER A 142 0.53 -7.65 10.85
CA SER A 142 -0.72 -6.93 11.10
C SER A 142 -0.54 -5.71 12.01
N ALA A 143 0.37 -5.79 12.99
CA ALA A 143 0.72 -4.65 13.83
C ALA A 143 1.51 -3.60 13.04
N GLU A 144 2.46 -4.05 12.22
CA GLU A 144 3.29 -3.15 11.43
C GLU A 144 2.49 -2.44 10.33
N LEU A 145 1.54 -3.11 9.66
CA LEU A 145 0.68 -2.49 8.65
C LEU A 145 -0.19 -1.36 9.21
N ARG A 146 -0.60 -1.44 10.48
CA ARG A 146 -1.33 -0.35 11.16
C ARG A 146 -0.44 0.88 11.34
N LYS A 147 0.79 0.68 11.80
CA LYS A 147 1.80 1.75 11.88
C LYS A 147 2.10 2.34 10.50
N VAL A 148 2.21 1.48 9.48
CA VAL A 148 2.42 1.90 8.09
C VAL A 148 1.29 2.82 7.64
N TYR A 149 0.03 2.45 7.90
CA TYR A 149 -1.12 3.28 7.53
C TYR A 149 -1.03 4.67 8.18
N SER A 150 -0.74 4.74 9.48
CA SER A 150 -0.59 6.00 10.23
C SER A 150 0.69 6.78 9.89
N GLY A 151 1.71 6.13 9.31
CA GLY A 151 3.03 6.73 9.10
C GLY A 151 3.91 6.75 10.35
N GLU A 152 3.65 5.86 11.31
CA GLU A 152 4.43 5.73 12.54
C GLU A 152 5.82 5.12 12.28
N GLN A 153 6.67 5.12 13.31
CA GLN A 153 7.98 4.49 13.27
C GLN A 153 7.85 2.98 12.99
N LEU A 154 8.65 2.48 12.05
CA LEU A 154 8.72 1.06 11.72
C LEU A 154 10.01 0.41 12.24
N GLY A 155 9.97 -0.90 12.36
CA GLY A 155 11.08 -1.74 12.80
C GLY A 155 11.07 -2.04 14.30
N PHE A 156 11.95 -2.96 14.70
CA PHE A 156 12.03 -3.46 16.07
C PHE A 156 13.31 -3.00 16.76
N GLY A 157 13.20 -2.75 18.07
CA GLY A 157 14.32 -2.33 18.92
C GLY A 157 15.28 -3.45 19.33
N ASN A 158 14.97 -4.70 19.02
CA ASN A 158 15.65 -5.88 19.59
C ASN A 158 16.97 -6.25 18.88
N ALA A 159 17.33 -5.52 17.81
CA ALA A 159 18.56 -5.71 17.07
C ALA A 159 19.66 -4.76 17.61
N GLY A 160 20.90 -5.23 17.69
CA GLY A 160 22.06 -4.40 18.04
C GLY A 160 22.17 -3.15 17.15
N LYS A 161 22.85 -2.09 17.62
CA LYS A 161 22.85 -0.77 16.95
C LYS A 161 23.13 -0.86 15.45
N ASP A 162 24.04 -1.75 15.03
CA ASP A 162 24.45 -1.93 13.63
C ASP A 162 23.50 -2.78 12.79
N THR A 163 22.61 -3.56 13.41
CA THR A 163 21.62 -4.42 12.73
C THR A 163 20.20 -3.89 12.80
N ARG A 164 20.00 -2.76 13.50
CA ARG A 164 18.71 -2.11 13.74
C ARG A 164 18.20 -1.40 12.48
N ASN A 165 16.96 -1.71 12.10
CA ASN A 165 16.30 -1.14 10.92
C ASN A 165 15.10 -0.30 11.35
N ILE A 166 15.39 0.85 11.97
CA ILE A 166 14.34 1.80 12.30
C ILE A 166 14.07 2.69 11.12
N VAL A 167 12.82 2.71 10.66
CA VAL A 167 12.33 3.73 9.74
C VAL A 167 11.62 4.79 10.59
N ALA A 168 12.10 6.03 10.57
CA ALA A 168 11.54 7.11 11.38
C ALA A 168 10.08 7.44 10.99
N ALA A 169 9.27 7.88 11.95
CA ALA A 169 7.89 8.28 11.69
C ALA A 169 7.83 9.41 10.65
N GLY A 170 6.96 9.25 9.66
CA GLY A 170 6.76 10.21 8.58
C GLY A 170 7.98 10.40 7.66
N SER A 171 8.94 9.47 7.64
CA SER A 171 10.09 9.49 6.72
C SER A 171 9.90 8.60 5.49
N TYR A 172 8.67 8.09 5.29
CA TYR A 172 8.32 7.22 4.16
C TYR A 172 6.89 7.45 3.66
N ARG A 173 6.67 7.10 2.39
CA ARG A 173 5.38 6.99 1.70
C ARG A 173 5.16 5.51 1.37
N ALA A 174 4.18 4.89 2.01
CA ALA A 174 3.84 3.50 1.81
C ALA A 174 2.40 3.39 1.30
N CYS A 175 2.26 2.79 0.13
CA CYS A 175 0.99 2.47 -0.49
C CYS A 175 0.82 0.96 -0.50
N LEU A 176 -0.41 0.45 -0.45
CA LEU A 176 -0.67 -1.00 -0.43
C LEU A 176 -1.85 -1.36 -1.32
N THR A 177 -1.65 -2.30 -2.24
CA THR A 177 -2.74 -2.94 -2.97
C THR A 177 -2.85 -4.39 -2.54
N ILE A 178 -4.04 -4.82 -2.10
CA ILE A 178 -4.32 -6.21 -1.76
C ILE A 178 -5.50 -6.70 -2.60
N GLY A 179 -5.36 -7.83 -3.27
CA GLY A 179 -6.49 -8.53 -3.87
C GLY A 179 -7.25 -9.32 -2.81
N LEU A 180 -8.57 -9.11 -2.72
CA LEU A 180 -9.42 -9.75 -1.72
C LEU A 180 -10.52 -10.58 -2.39
N GLN A 181 -10.54 -11.88 -2.13
CA GLN A 181 -11.63 -12.77 -2.51
C GLN A 181 -12.74 -12.65 -1.46
N PRO A 182 -14.02 -12.41 -1.85
CA PRO A 182 -15.10 -12.21 -0.87
C PRO A 182 -15.23 -13.32 0.17
N LEU A 183 -15.09 -14.58 -0.26
CA LEU A 183 -15.16 -15.75 0.63
C LEU A 183 -13.95 -15.91 1.56
N ARG A 184 -12.88 -15.14 1.34
CA ARG A 184 -11.66 -15.14 2.15
C ARG A 184 -11.47 -13.81 2.91
N SER A 185 -12.49 -12.95 2.89
CA SER A 185 -12.51 -11.66 3.58
C SER A 185 -12.34 -11.75 5.09
N HIS A 186 -12.68 -12.89 5.70
CA HIS A 186 -12.52 -13.13 7.14
C HIS A 186 -11.08 -12.92 7.61
N ALA A 187 -10.07 -13.19 6.78
CA ALA A 187 -8.68 -12.95 7.16
C ALA A 187 -8.37 -11.46 7.42
N LEU A 188 -9.13 -10.55 6.82
CA LEU A 188 -9.06 -9.11 7.07
C LEU A 188 -10.03 -8.71 8.19
N LEU A 189 -11.32 -9.02 8.00
CA LEU A 189 -12.42 -8.58 8.87
C LEU A 189 -12.42 -9.26 10.25
N GLY A 190 -11.89 -10.47 10.35
CA GLY A 190 -11.74 -11.18 11.63
C GLY A 190 -10.63 -10.60 12.52
N ALA A 191 -9.82 -9.67 12.00
CA ALA A 191 -8.82 -8.93 12.76
C ALA A 191 -9.30 -7.52 13.17
N ALA A 192 -10.61 -7.28 13.15
CA ALA A 192 -11.25 -6.01 13.52
C ALA A 192 -10.88 -5.55 14.94
N ASP A 193 -10.83 -6.47 15.91
CA ASP A 193 -10.38 -6.16 17.29
C ASP A 193 -8.93 -5.70 17.35
N GLY A 194 -8.14 -6.07 16.34
CA GLY A 194 -6.77 -5.62 16.14
C GLY A 194 -6.67 -4.30 15.37
N GLY A 195 -7.75 -3.68 14.91
CA GLY A 195 -7.72 -2.40 14.18
C GLY A 195 -7.30 -2.50 12.70
N LEU A 196 -7.33 -3.70 12.11
CA LEU A 196 -7.52 -3.83 10.66
C LEU A 196 -9.03 -3.73 10.38
N PRO A 197 -9.46 -3.28 9.18
CA PRO A 197 -10.89 -3.15 8.90
C PRO A 197 -11.64 -4.48 8.98
#